data_AF-A0A136LC29-F1
#
_entry.id   AF-A0A136LC29-F1
#
_cell.length_a   1.000
_cell.length_b   1.000
_cell.length_c   1.000
_cell.angle_alpha   90.00
_cell.angle_beta   90.00
_cell.angle_gamma   90.00
#
_symmetry.space_group_name_H-M   'P 1'
#
loop_
_entity.id
_entity.type
_entity.pdbx_description
1 polymer ?
#
loop_
_entity_poly.entity_id
_entity_poly.type
_entity_poly.pdbx_seq_one_letter_code
_entity_poly.pdbx_strand_id
1 'polypeptide(L)'
;MMFGGYTVFPPLINAHDHLELNHYPRTKFRDRYDNAHQWGEDVNTRLNQPPFLELRAYPLQDRLFIGGLKNLLCGALIVAHHNPPHPQLFKRDYPVHVISRYGWSHSLKFAGTSEIQTAYRKTPTAAPWIIHLAEGTDDIAQAEYSQLKALGCASEKTVIVHGVGLSPQDQADAARRIRGLIWCPTTNDYLLGHTASTGTWLSNGGRLALGSDSRLTADGDLLAEINTACKLLPPDCLPRLSASLDAAVILGIAPPNISSGDYFVAAQFPKCRSEIALIVRRNTPLIGEPDLFRNFPDVKTVPALLDGVPKAINLKLARQIAACSLKEPGLEIAELPRSRRAWFPKTR
;
A
#
# COMPACT_ATOMS: atom_id res chain seq x y z
N MET A 1 6.13 15.15 19.44
CA MET A 1 5.33 14.79 20.64
C MET A 1 5.88 13.47 21.16
N MET A 2 5.98 13.32 22.48
CA MET A 2 6.48 12.08 23.12
C MET A 2 5.32 11.32 23.76
N PHE A 3 5.30 9.99 23.64
CA PHE A 3 4.33 9.10 24.30
C PHE A 3 5.09 7.97 25.00
N GLY A 4 5.13 7.96 26.33
CA GLY A 4 5.84 6.91 27.08
C GLY A 4 7.34 6.80 26.76
N GLY A 5 8.01 7.91 26.40
CA GLY A 5 9.42 7.89 25.98
C GLY A 5 9.64 7.63 24.47
N TYR A 6 8.58 7.38 23.71
CA TYR A 6 8.63 7.19 22.25
C TYR A 6 8.30 8.48 21.49
N THR A 7 8.79 8.58 20.25
CA THR A 7 8.37 9.63 19.31
C THR A 7 7.04 9.25 18.67
N VAL A 8 6.10 10.21 18.60
CA VAL A 8 4.83 10.04 17.88
C VAL A 8 4.98 10.48 16.43
N PHE A 9 4.63 9.61 15.49
CA PHE A 9 4.67 9.84 14.06
C PHE A 9 3.25 9.92 13.48
N PRO A 10 2.98 10.82 12.51
CA PRO A 10 1.74 10.78 11.75
C PRO A 10 1.63 9.48 10.95
N PRO A 11 0.43 9.09 10.48
CA PRO A 11 0.27 7.86 9.71
C PRO A 11 1.01 7.94 8.39
N LEU A 12 1.61 6.83 7.96
CA LEU A 12 2.19 6.74 6.62
C LEU A 12 1.07 6.60 5.57
N ILE A 13 1.33 7.11 4.37
CA ILE A 13 0.48 6.93 3.20
C ILE A 13 1.15 5.91 2.26
N ASN A 14 0.47 4.79 2.01
CA ASN A 14 0.82 3.91 0.90
C ASN A 14 0.05 4.36 -0.35
N ALA A 15 0.76 5.02 -1.28
CA ALA A 15 0.10 5.66 -2.42
C ALA A 15 -0.35 4.68 -3.51
N HIS A 16 0.02 3.41 -3.41
CA HIS A 16 -0.39 2.37 -4.35
C HIS A 16 -0.23 0.97 -3.73
N ASP A 17 -1.35 0.23 -3.62
CA ASP A 17 -1.37 -1.16 -3.19
C ASP A 17 -2.49 -1.96 -3.89
N HIS A 18 -2.23 -3.21 -4.24
CA HIS A 18 -3.24 -4.19 -4.63
C HIS A 18 -3.66 -5.03 -3.42
N LEU A 19 -4.53 -4.45 -2.58
CA LEU A 19 -4.92 -4.96 -1.27
C LEU A 19 -5.31 -6.45 -1.25
N GLU A 20 -5.94 -6.97 -2.30
CA GLU A 20 -6.40 -8.35 -2.40
C GLU A 20 -5.36 -9.34 -2.94
N LEU A 21 -4.14 -8.90 -3.23
CA LEU A 21 -3.04 -9.71 -3.79
C LEU A 21 -1.89 -9.95 -2.80
N ASN A 22 -2.02 -9.48 -1.55
CA ASN A 22 -0.92 -9.55 -0.56
C ASN A 22 -0.75 -10.92 0.11
N HIS A 23 -1.58 -11.91 -0.19
CA HIS A 23 -1.41 -13.29 0.28
C HIS A 23 -0.65 -14.18 -0.71
N TYR A 24 -0.42 -13.72 -1.93
CA TYR A 24 0.39 -14.47 -2.89
C TYR A 24 1.88 -14.43 -2.50
N PRO A 25 2.62 -15.52 -2.77
CA PRO A 25 4.07 -15.48 -2.70
C PRO A 25 4.61 -14.58 -3.81
N ARG A 26 5.75 -13.96 -3.53
CA ARG A 26 6.48 -13.18 -4.53
C ARG A 26 6.84 -14.08 -5.72
N THR A 27 6.36 -13.74 -6.92
CA THR A 27 6.30 -14.68 -8.04
C THR A 27 6.86 -14.08 -9.32
N LYS A 28 7.77 -14.81 -9.95
CA LYS A 28 8.25 -14.56 -11.31
C LYS A 28 8.69 -15.89 -11.95
N PHE A 29 8.63 -15.99 -13.28
CA PHE A 29 8.97 -17.22 -14.01
C PHE A 29 10.16 -17.05 -14.97
N ARG A 30 10.77 -15.87 -14.94
CA ARG A 30 11.97 -15.51 -15.70
C ARG A 30 12.93 -14.81 -14.76
N ASP A 31 14.21 -14.81 -15.11
CA ASP A 31 15.21 -14.03 -14.36
C ASP A 31 14.90 -12.53 -14.42
N ARG A 32 14.40 -12.07 -15.57
CA ARG A 32 14.00 -10.69 -15.85
C ARG A 32 12.88 -10.65 -16.88
N TYR A 33 12.03 -9.65 -16.78
CA TYR A 33 11.03 -9.29 -17.78
C TYR A 33 11.40 -7.97 -18.44
N ASP A 34 11.06 -7.83 -19.73
CA ASP A 34 11.29 -6.56 -20.43
C ASP A 34 10.24 -5.51 -20.03
N ASN A 35 9.03 -5.95 -19.67
CA ASN A 35 7.94 -5.13 -19.15
C ASN A 35 6.94 -5.96 -18.34
N ALA A 36 6.07 -5.29 -17.58
CA ALA A 36 5.07 -5.92 -16.74
C ALA A 36 3.97 -6.68 -17.51
N HIS A 37 3.77 -6.39 -18.80
CA HIS A 37 2.82 -7.14 -19.61
C HIS A 37 3.29 -8.58 -19.83
N GLN A 38 4.58 -8.78 -20.13
CA GLN A 38 5.15 -10.12 -20.25
C GLN A 38 5.00 -10.91 -18.94
N TRP A 39 5.23 -10.24 -17.80
CA TRP A 39 5.03 -10.86 -16.48
C TRP A 39 3.57 -11.22 -16.23
N GLY A 40 2.64 -10.29 -16.50
CA GLY A 40 1.21 -10.53 -16.37
C GLY A 40 0.70 -11.68 -17.24
N GLU A 41 1.21 -11.81 -18.47
CA GLU A 41 0.90 -12.94 -19.37
C GLU A 41 1.41 -14.28 -18.82
N ASP A 42 2.65 -14.32 -18.31
CA ASP A 42 3.22 -15.52 -17.68
C ASP A 42 2.44 -15.94 -16.43
N VAL A 43 2.03 -14.99 -15.58
CA VAL A 43 1.19 -15.25 -14.41
C VAL A 43 -0.18 -15.76 -14.86
N ASN A 44 -0.82 -15.09 -15.83
CA ASN A 44 -2.16 -15.42 -16.29
C ASN A 44 -2.28 -16.86 -16.80
N THR A 45 -1.30 -17.34 -17.57
CA THR A 45 -1.25 -18.73 -18.06
C THR A 45 -1.17 -19.79 -16.96
N ARG A 46 -0.76 -19.40 -15.75
CA ARG A 46 -0.56 -20.28 -14.59
C ARG A 46 -1.60 -20.09 -13.49
N LEU A 47 -2.50 -19.12 -13.60
CA LEU A 47 -3.48 -18.81 -12.54
C LEU A 47 -4.43 -19.95 -12.19
N ASN A 48 -4.60 -20.94 -13.09
CA ASN A 48 -5.45 -22.11 -12.88
C ASN A 48 -4.63 -23.37 -12.49
N GLN A 49 -3.36 -23.20 -12.14
CA GLN A 49 -2.47 -24.27 -11.68
C GLN A 49 -2.07 -24.02 -10.22
N PRO A 50 -1.75 -25.08 -9.44
CA PRO A 50 -1.20 -24.90 -8.11
C PRO A 50 0.13 -24.11 -8.12
N PRO A 51 0.38 -23.25 -7.12
CA PRO A 51 -0.49 -22.95 -5.97
C PRO A 51 -1.53 -21.84 -6.23
N PHE A 52 -1.56 -21.23 -7.43
CA PHE A 52 -2.39 -20.06 -7.70
C PHE A 52 -3.88 -20.39 -7.71
N LEU A 53 -4.25 -21.59 -8.16
CA LEU A 53 -5.64 -22.07 -8.13
C LEU A 53 -6.21 -22.01 -6.71
N GLU A 54 -5.49 -22.57 -5.74
CA GLU A 54 -5.88 -22.59 -4.33
C GLU A 54 -5.83 -21.19 -3.71
N LEU A 55 -4.77 -20.42 -4.02
CA LEU A 55 -4.62 -19.06 -3.50
C LEU A 55 -5.73 -18.11 -3.98
N ARG A 56 -6.23 -18.28 -5.21
CA ARG A 56 -7.37 -17.51 -5.74
C ARG A 56 -8.70 -17.92 -5.10
N ALA A 57 -8.82 -19.16 -4.63
CA ALA A 57 -10.04 -19.69 -4.04
C ALA A 57 -10.33 -19.14 -2.64
N TYR A 58 -9.36 -18.51 -1.97
CA TYR A 58 -9.60 -17.84 -0.70
C TYR A 58 -10.69 -16.76 -0.83
N PRO A 59 -11.56 -16.60 0.18
CA PRO A 59 -12.60 -15.58 0.17
C PRO A 59 -12.02 -14.18 -0.08
N LEU A 60 -12.64 -13.41 -0.97
CA LEU A 60 -12.20 -12.05 -1.29
C LEU A 60 -12.06 -11.17 -0.03
N GLN A 61 -12.98 -11.31 0.94
CA GLN A 61 -12.91 -10.56 2.19
C GLN A 61 -11.63 -10.85 2.99
N ASP A 62 -11.13 -12.08 2.95
CA ASP A 62 -9.93 -12.50 3.68
C ASP A 62 -8.69 -11.95 2.97
N ARG A 63 -8.68 -12.02 1.64
CA ARG A 63 -7.63 -11.43 0.80
C ARG A 63 -7.50 -9.93 1.02
N LEU A 64 -8.62 -9.20 0.98
CA LEU A 64 -8.67 -7.76 1.28
C LEU A 64 -8.24 -7.48 2.72
N PHE A 65 -8.65 -8.30 3.69
CA PHE A 65 -8.28 -8.12 5.09
C PHE A 65 -6.77 -8.26 5.29
N ILE A 66 -6.12 -9.25 4.66
CA ILE A 66 -4.65 -9.41 4.71
C ILE A 66 -3.92 -8.19 4.14
N GLY A 67 -4.36 -7.62 3.02
CA GLY A 67 -3.76 -6.38 2.52
C GLY A 67 -3.91 -5.20 3.47
N GLY A 68 -5.08 -5.07 4.11
CA GLY A 68 -5.29 -4.07 5.15
C GLY A 68 -4.41 -4.30 6.37
N LEU A 69 -4.25 -5.55 6.79
CA LEU A 69 -3.43 -5.94 7.94
C LEU A 69 -1.94 -5.69 7.68
N LYS A 70 -1.41 -6.07 6.51
CA LYS A 70 -0.05 -5.73 6.05
C LYS A 70 0.23 -4.24 6.25
N ASN A 71 -0.66 -3.38 5.72
CA ASN A 71 -0.50 -1.93 5.78
C ASN A 71 -0.63 -1.39 7.21
N LEU A 72 -1.58 -1.92 7.99
CA LEU A 72 -1.73 -1.56 9.41
C LEU A 72 -0.43 -1.83 10.17
N LEU A 73 0.16 -3.03 10.02
CA LEU A 73 1.30 -3.45 10.80
C LEU A 73 2.55 -2.60 10.55
N CYS A 74 2.72 -2.03 9.35
CA CYS A 74 3.85 -1.17 9.02
C CYS A 74 3.57 0.34 9.24
N GLY A 75 2.42 0.71 9.84
CA GLY A 75 2.07 2.10 10.12
C GLY A 75 1.50 2.87 8.92
N ALA A 76 1.27 2.21 7.79
CA ALA A 76 0.57 2.76 6.62
C ALA A 76 -0.95 2.76 6.85
N LEU A 77 -1.44 3.76 7.58
CA LEU A 77 -2.86 3.82 7.96
C LEU A 77 -3.75 4.45 6.88
N ILE A 78 -3.18 5.00 5.82
CA ILE A 78 -3.88 5.53 4.66
C ILE A 78 -3.36 4.82 3.40
N VAL A 79 -4.26 4.27 2.59
CA VAL A 79 -3.89 3.46 1.42
C VAL A 79 -4.72 3.84 0.19
N ALA A 80 -4.07 3.92 -0.97
CA ALA A 80 -4.73 3.98 -2.26
C ALA A 80 -4.71 2.60 -2.93
N HIS A 81 -5.91 2.04 -3.11
CA HIS A 81 -6.11 0.73 -3.70
C HIS A 81 -6.13 0.80 -5.23
N HIS A 82 -5.37 -0.05 -5.91
CA HIS A 82 -5.30 -0.05 -7.38
C HIS A 82 -6.00 -1.26 -8.00
N ASN A 83 -7.30 -1.36 -7.80
CA ASN A 83 -8.16 -2.42 -8.35
C ASN A 83 -9.64 -1.99 -8.21
N PRO A 84 -10.61 -2.78 -8.73
CA PRO A 84 -12.03 -2.47 -8.55
C PRO A 84 -12.38 -2.29 -7.07
N PRO A 85 -13.00 -1.17 -6.67
CA PRO A 85 -13.28 -0.91 -5.27
C PRO A 85 -14.33 -1.88 -4.72
N HIS A 86 -14.02 -2.52 -3.58
CA HIS A 86 -14.92 -3.44 -2.90
C HIS A 86 -15.53 -2.81 -1.64
N PRO A 87 -16.84 -2.98 -1.35
CA PRO A 87 -17.49 -2.40 -0.17
C PRO A 87 -16.80 -2.73 1.17
N GLN A 88 -16.16 -3.90 1.26
CA GLN A 88 -15.40 -4.36 2.40
C GLN A 88 -14.28 -3.38 2.81
N LEU A 89 -13.64 -2.71 1.83
CA LEU A 89 -12.54 -1.76 2.06
C LEU A 89 -12.98 -0.51 2.83
N PHE A 90 -14.26 -0.15 2.76
CA PHE A 90 -14.80 1.08 3.32
C PHE A 90 -15.55 0.86 4.63
N LYS A 91 -15.52 -0.37 5.17
CA LYS A 91 -16.11 -0.65 6.48
C LYS A 91 -15.36 0.10 7.58
N ARG A 92 -16.10 0.52 8.60
CA ARG A 92 -15.53 1.28 9.73
C ARG A 92 -14.42 0.49 10.44
N ASP A 93 -14.56 -0.82 10.52
CA ASP A 93 -13.63 -1.76 11.17
C ASP A 93 -12.58 -2.36 10.22
N TYR A 94 -12.50 -1.91 8.95
CA TYR A 94 -11.40 -2.30 8.06
C TYR A 94 -10.06 -1.77 8.64
N PRO A 95 -8.93 -2.50 8.57
CA PRO A 95 -7.70 -2.17 9.32
C PRO A 95 -7.12 -0.77 9.08
N VAL A 96 -7.26 -0.24 7.86
CA VAL A 96 -6.68 1.04 7.41
C VAL A 96 -7.73 1.93 6.75
N HIS A 97 -7.45 3.22 6.57
CA HIS A 97 -8.28 4.10 5.75
C HIS A 97 -7.94 3.94 4.27
N VAL A 98 -8.84 3.34 3.50
CA VAL A 98 -8.73 3.32 2.04
C VAL A 98 -9.39 4.57 1.48
N ILE A 99 -8.64 5.35 0.69
CA ILE A 99 -9.20 6.54 0.04
C ILE A 99 -10.28 6.11 -0.98
N SER A 100 -11.28 6.95 -1.20
CA SER A 100 -12.41 6.63 -2.10
C SER A 100 -12.60 7.66 -3.23
N ARG A 101 -11.91 8.80 -3.17
CA ARG A 101 -12.07 9.91 -4.11
C ARG A 101 -10.93 9.97 -5.12
N TYR A 102 -10.91 9.02 -6.05
CA TYR A 102 -9.96 8.94 -7.15
C TYR A 102 -10.59 8.18 -8.32
N GLY A 103 -10.04 8.34 -9.51
CA GLY A 103 -10.27 7.40 -10.61
C GLY A 103 -9.02 6.56 -10.86
N TRP A 104 -9.18 5.47 -11.60
CA TRP A 104 -8.06 4.63 -11.97
C TRP A 104 -8.31 3.92 -13.31
N SER A 105 -7.25 3.37 -13.87
CA SER A 105 -7.27 2.40 -14.96
C SER A 105 -6.08 1.49 -14.79
N HIS A 106 -6.18 0.23 -15.21
CA HIS A 106 -5.13 -0.76 -14.98
C HIS A 106 -3.81 -0.37 -15.66
N SER A 107 -3.76 -0.39 -16.99
CA SER A 107 -2.63 0.06 -17.82
C SER A 107 -3.11 0.23 -19.27
N LEU A 108 -2.26 0.76 -20.17
CA LEU A 108 -2.63 0.89 -21.59
C LEU A 108 -2.89 -0.46 -22.28
N LYS A 109 -2.18 -1.53 -21.85
CA LYS A 109 -2.33 -2.87 -22.43
C LYS A 109 -3.60 -3.57 -21.99
N PHE A 110 -3.98 -3.44 -20.71
CA PHE A 110 -5.05 -4.22 -20.09
C PHE A 110 -6.39 -3.48 -20.01
N ALA A 111 -6.40 -2.17 -20.26
CA ALA A 111 -7.63 -1.38 -20.39
C ALA A 111 -7.83 -0.91 -21.83
N GLY A 112 -9.08 -0.89 -22.30
CA GLY A 112 -9.39 -0.38 -23.63
C GLY A 112 -9.21 1.14 -23.73
N THR A 113 -8.83 1.66 -24.89
CA THR A 113 -8.67 3.12 -25.10
C THR A 113 -9.90 3.94 -24.67
N SER A 114 -11.10 3.47 -25.01
CA SER A 114 -12.36 4.12 -24.63
C SER A 114 -12.62 4.06 -23.13
N GLU A 115 -12.23 2.97 -22.46
CA GLU A 115 -12.31 2.80 -21.01
C GLU A 115 -11.39 3.81 -20.31
N ILE A 116 -10.13 3.91 -20.74
CA ILE A 116 -9.13 4.85 -20.22
C ILE A 116 -9.64 6.29 -20.32
N GLN A 117 -10.06 6.72 -21.52
CA GLN A 117 -10.57 8.07 -21.71
C GLN A 117 -11.83 8.35 -20.89
N THR A 118 -12.71 7.34 -20.75
CA THR A 118 -13.93 7.46 -19.94
C THR A 118 -13.61 7.59 -18.46
N ALA A 119 -12.75 6.72 -17.92
CA ALA A 119 -12.30 6.76 -16.54
C ALA A 119 -11.60 8.08 -16.22
N TYR A 120 -10.70 8.51 -17.10
CA TYR A 120 -10.03 9.81 -16.99
C TYR A 120 -11.05 10.95 -16.98
N ARG A 121 -11.96 11.05 -17.96
CA ARG A 121 -12.97 12.13 -18.04
C ARG A 121 -13.91 12.15 -16.83
N LYS A 122 -14.33 10.99 -16.34
CA LYS A 122 -15.21 10.87 -15.15
C LYS A 122 -14.52 11.29 -13.85
N THR A 123 -13.19 11.24 -13.80
CA THR A 123 -12.44 11.64 -12.59
C THR A 123 -12.50 13.15 -12.40
N PRO A 124 -12.96 13.67 -11.25
CA PRO A 124 -12.98 15.10 -10.98
C PRO A 124 -11.57 15.72 -11.06
N THR A 125 -11.45 16.97 -11.50
CA THR A 125 -10.14 17.65 -11.65
C THR A 125 -9.31 17.68 -10.36
N ALA A 126 -9.98 17.83 -9.21
CA ALA A 126 -9.31 17.85 -7.90
C ALA A 126 -8.89 16.46 -7.39
N ALA A 127 -9.35 15.37 -8.02
CA ALA A 127 -9.08 14.00 -7.63
C ALA A 127 -8.01 13.38 -8.56
N PRO A 128 -7.12 12.52 -8.04
CA PRO A 128 -6.16 11.84 -8.89
C PRO A 128 -6.85 10.81 -9.79
N TRP A 129 -6.32 10.65 -11.00
CA TRP A 129 -6.58 9.51 -11.87
C TRP A 129 -5.29 8.68 -12.00
N ILE A 130 -5.30 7.46 -11.47
CA ILE A 130 -4.10 6.64 -11.27
C ILE A 130 -4.01 5.53 -12.33
N ILE A 131 -2.86 5.35 -12.94
CA ILE A 131 -2.64 4.32 -13.98
C ILE A 131 -1.21 3.73 -13.90
N HIS A 132 -1.05 2.43 -14.10
CA HIS A 132 0.28 1.87 -14.38
C HIS A 132 0.75 2.30 -15.76
N LEU A 133 1.96 2.85 -15.83
CA LEU A 133 2.52 3.32 -17.08
C LEU A 133 4.04 3.16 -17.08
N ALA A 134 4.57 2.81 -18.25
CA ALA A 134 5.97 2.60 -18.54
C ALA A 134 6.63 1.64 -17.53
N GLU A 135 5.95 0.56 -17.14
CA GLU A 135 6.52 -0.46 -16.25
C GLU A 135 7.35 -1.47 -17.05
N GLY A 136 8.52 -1.02 -17.52
CA GLY A 136 9.42 -1.83 -18.34
C GLY A 136 10.63 -1.05 -18.83
N THR A 137 11.53 -1.75 -19.51
CA THR A 137 12.77 -1.20 -20.08
C THR A 137 12.79 -1.24 -21.61
N ASP A 138 11.79 -1.86 -22.23
CA ASP A 138 11.70 -2.00 -23.68
C ASP A 138 10.98 -0.85 -24.38
N ASP A 139 10.98 -0.89 -25.71
CA ASP A 139 10.35 0.12 -26.56
C ASP A 139 8.83 0.19 -26.35
N ILE A 140 8.20 -0.91 -25.93
CA ILE A 140 6.77 -0.92 -25.61
C ILE A 140 6.51 -0.03 -24.39
N ALA A 141 7.21 -0.25 -23.29
CA ALA A 141 7.08 0.57 -22.08
C ALA A 141 7.47 2.03 -22.34
N GLN A 142 8.53 2.28 -23.12
CA GLN A 142 8.97 3.63 -23.48
C GLN A 142 7.93 4.40 -24.31
N ALA A 143 7.16 3.72 -25.17
CA ALA A 143 6.15 4.37 -26.00
C ALA A 143 4.88 4.79 -25.23
N GLU A 144 4.63 4.23 -24.04
CA GLU A 144 3.34 4.38 -23.34
C GLU A 144 3.02 5.83 -22.95
N TYR A 145 4.01 6.64 -22.56
CA TYR A 145 3.74 8.05 -22.22
C TYR A 145 3.29 8.86 -23.43
N SER A 146 3.87 8.61 -24.60
CA SER A 146 3.45 9.25 -25.86
C SER A 146 2.05 8.81 -26.27
N GLN A 147 1.69 7.54 -26.07
CA GLN A 147 0.33 7.05 -26.28
C GLN A 147 -0.66 7.73 -25.32
N LEU A 148 -0.33 7.82 -24.03
CA LEU A 148 -1.19 8.48 -23.04
C LEU A 148 -1.41 9.96 -23.35
N LYS A 149 -0.38 10.67 -23.84
CA LYS A 149 -0.51 12.04 -24.37
C LYS A 149 -1.47 12.11 -25.56
N ALA A 150 -1.34 11.21 -26.54
CA ALA A 150 -2.23 11.15 -27.70
C ALA A 150 -3.70 10.93 -27.31
N LEU A 151 -3.96 10.22 -26.20
CA LEU A 151 -5.30 10.05 -25.65
C LEU A 151 -5.85 11.30 -24.92
N GLY A 152 -5.04 12.33 -24.73
CA GLY A 152 -5.38 13.52 -23.94
C GLY A 152 -5.44 13.25 -22.43
N CYS A 153 -4.81 12.16 -21.97
CA CYS A 153 -4.90 11.68 -20.59
C CYS A 153 -3.61 11.89 -19.78
N ALA A 154 -2.61 12.58 -20.33
CA ALA A 154 -1.42 13.05 -19.61
C ALA A 154 -1.61 14.53 -19.21
N SER A 155 -2.17 14.78 -18.03
CA SER A 155 -2.45 16.15 -17.54
C SER A 155 -2.49 16.22 -16.01
N GLU A 156 -2.92 17.35 -15.46
CA GLU A 156 -2.79 17.75 -14.04
C GLU A 156 -3.39 16.79 -13.01
N LYS A 157 -4.32 15.91 -13.41
CA LYS A 157 -4.91 14.90 -12.51
C LYS A 157 -4.29 13.52 -12.65
N THR A 158 -3.45 13.30 -13.66
CA THR A 158 -2.83 12.01 -13.96
C THR A 158 -1.75 11.67 -12.95
N VAL A 159 -1.81 10.47 -12.40
CA VAL A 159 -0.78 9.90 -11.54
C VAL A 159 -0.29 8.63 -12.21
N ILE A 160 1.01 8.57 -12.47
CA ILE A 160 1.66 7.37 -13.03
C ILE A 160 2.16 6.49 -11.89
N VAL A 161 1.96 5.18 -12.00
CA VAL A 161 2.61 4.18 -11.15
C VAL A 161 3.76 3.51 -11.93
N HIS A 162 4.89 3.29 -11.26
CA HIS A 162 6.16 2.78 -11.77
C HIS A 162 6.98 3.77 -12.59
N GLY A 163 6.62 4.04 -13.86
CA GLY A 163 7.33 5.01 -14.71
C GLY A 163 8.78 4.65 -15.04
N VAL A 164 9.13 3.35 -15.07
CA VAL A 164 10.50 2.85 -15.30
C VAL A 164 11.01 3.21 -16.70
N GLY A 165 10.17 3.04 -17.72
CA GLY A 165 10.50 3.28 -19.13
C GLY A 165 10.37 4.73 -19.56
N LEU A 166 10.12 5.69 -18.65
CA LEU A 166 10.05 7.09 -19.03
C LEU A 166 11.44 7.59 -19.46
N SER A 167 11.57 8.00 -20.72
CA SER A 167 12.79 8.62 -21.23
C SER A 167 13.09 9.94 -20.49
N PRO A 168 14.32 10.47 -20.54
CA PRO A 168 14.62 11.79 -19.97
C PRO A 168 13.70 12.90 -20.50
N GLN A 169 13.31 12.83 -21.78
CA GLN A 169 12.38 13.77 -22.41
C GLN A 169 10.96 13.60 -21.87
N ASP A 170 10.50 12.37 -21.68
CA ASP A 170 9.19 12.09 -21.09
C ASP A 170 9.13 12.59 -19.64
N GLN A 171 10.19 12.38 -18.85
CA GLN A 171 10.26 12.87 -17.48
C GLN A 171 10.27 14.41 -17.42
N ALA A 172 10.99 15.08 -18.32
CA ALA A 172 11.04 16.53 -18.38
C ALA A 172 9.67 17.17 -18.69
N ASP A 173 8.86 16.54 -19.54
CA ASP A 173 7.48 16.97 -19.82
C ASP A 173 6.52 16.55 -18.70
N ALA A 174 6.51 15.26 -18.32
CA ALA A 174 5.58 14.70 -17.34
C ALA A 174 5.70 15.35 -15.96
N ALA A 175 6.93 15.54 -15.45
CA ALA A 175 7.16 16.09 -14.11
C ALA A 175 6.47 17.45 -13.86
N ARG A 176 6.25 18.23 -14.94
CA ARG A 176 5.60 19.55 -14.88
C ARG A 176 4.13 19.51 -15.30
N ARG A 177 3.73 18.49 -16.06
CA ARG A 177 2.41 18.36 -16.68
C ARG A 177 1.43 17.53 -15.84
N ILE A 178 1.91 16.47 -15.20
CA ILE A 178 1.06 15.52 -14.49
C ILE A 178 1.08 15.74 -12.98
N ARG A 179 0.18 15.05 -12.27
CA ARG A 179 -0.01 15.23 -10.82
C ARG A 179 1.17 14.69 -10.01
N GLY A 180 1.75 13.57 -10.43
CA GLY A 180 2.92 12.96 -9.80
C GLY A 180 3.20 11.52 -10.25
N LEU A 181 4.29 10.99 -9.71
CA LEU A 181 4.76 9.61 -9.91
C LEU A 181 4.67 8.85 -8.59
N ILE A 182 4.12 7.63 -8.63
CA ILE A 182 4.18 6.66 -7.54
C ILE A 182 5.20 5.60 -7.92
N TRP A 183 6.20 5.41 -7.06
CA TRP A 183 7.33 4.53 -7.29
C TRP A 183 7.27 3.32 -6.36
N CYS A 184 7.46 2.13 -6.94
CA CYS A 184 7.48 0.85 -6.23
C CYS A 184 8.84 0.17 -6.48
N PRO A 185 9.93 0.65 -5.85
CA PRO A 185 11.29 0.26 -6.20
C PRO A 185 11.53 -1.25 -6.15
N THR A 186 11.00 -1.94 -5.14
CA THR A 186 11.29 -3.37 -4.97
C THR A 186 10.56 -4.25 -6.00
N THR A 187 9.34 -3.88 -6.41
CA THR A 187 8.65 -4.51 -7.55
C THR A 187 9.47 -4.32 -8.82
N ASN A 188 9.88 -3.07 -9.09
CA ASN A 188 10.59 -2.73 -10.32
C ASN A 188 11.90 -3.50 -10.45
N ASP A 189 12.73 -3.50 -9.40
CA ASP A 189 13.98 -4.26 -9.39
C ASP A 189 13.74 -5.76 -9.58
N TYR A 190 12.77 -6.34 -8.87
CA TYR A 190 12.53 -7.79 -8.92
C TYR A 190 12.06 -8.29 -10.27
N LEU A 191 11.18 -7.54 -10.95
CA LEU A 191 10.66 -7.92 -12.26
C LEU A 191 11.61 -7.52 -13.39
N LEU A 192 12.18 -6.32 -13.33
CA LEU A 192 12.83 -5.67 -14.47
C LEU A 192 14.35 -5.56 -14.33
N GLY A 193 14.91 -5.79 -13.13
CA GLY A 193 16.32 -5.49 -12.83
C GLY A 193 16.67 -4.02 -13.01
N HIS A 194 15.65 -3.15 -13.02
CA HIS A 194 15.76 -1.72 -13.25
C HIS A 194 14.63 -0.98 -12.54
N THR A 195 14.83 0.30 -12.24
CA THR A 195 13.85 1.12 -11.54
C THR A 195 13.82 2.54 -12.09
N ALA A 196 12.76 3.28 -11.81
CA ALA A 196 12.58 4.63 -12.34
C ALA A 196 13.73 5.58 -11.94
N SER A 197 14.11 6.47 -12.86
CA SER A 197 15.14 7.51 -12.60
C SER A 197 14.58 8.65 -11.75
N THR A 198 14.31 8.36 -10.47
CA THR A 198 13.65 9.28 -9.54
C THR A 198 14.44 10.56 -9.28
N GLY A 199 15.77 10.52 -9.34
CA GLY A 199 16.60 11.72 -9.28
C GLY A 199 16.35 12.70 -10.44
N THR A 200 16.20 12.18 -11.66
CA THR A 200 15.85 12.98 -12.85
C THR A 200 14.42 13.53 -12.73
N TRP A 201 13.49 12.71 -12.27
CA TRP A 201 12.10 13.13 -12.02
C TRP A 201 12.02 14.30 -11.03
N LEU A 202 12.68 14.17 -9.88
CA LEU A 202 12.72 15.20 -8.84
C LEU A 202 13.43 16.48 -9.32
N SER A 203 14.55 16.34 -10.04
CA SER A 203 15.28 17.48 -10.61
C SER A 203 14.46 18.27 -11.64
N ASN A 204 13.48 17.62 -12.29
CA ASN A 204 12.54 18.26 -13.20
C ASN A 204 11.33 18.91 -12.49
N GLY A 205 11.29 18.88 -11.15
CA GLY A 205 10.21 19.45 -10.33
C GLY A 205 9.03 18.51 -10.10
N GLY A 206 9.18 17.21 -10.42
CA GLY A 206 8.13 16.22 -10.26
C GLY A 206 7.87 15.87 -8.79
N ARG A 207 6.62 15.56 -8.47
CA ARG A 207 6.23 15.02 -7.14
C ARG A 207 6.37 13.51 -7.15
N LEU A 208 6.90 12.95 -6.07
CA LEU A 208 7.16 11.52 -5.93
C LEU A 208 6.50 10.98 -4.66
N ALA A 209 5.82 9.84 -4.78
CA ALA A 209 5.31 9.06 -3.66
C ALA A 209 5.78 7.61 -3.76
N LEU A 210 5.73 6.88 -2.64
CA LEU A 210 6.02 5.45 -2.61
C LEU A 210 4.71 4.64 -2.60
N GLY A 211 4.74 3.53 -3.31
CA GLY A 211 3.74 2.47 -3.28
C GLY A 211 4.40 1.14 -2.99
N SER A 212 3.67 0.23 -2.35
CA SER A 212 4.16 -1.14 -2.11
C SER A 212 3.52 -2.19 -3.02
N ASP A 213 2.72 -1.76 -4.00
CA ASP A 213 2.08 -2.63 -5.00
C ASP A 213 1.43 -3.85 -4.31
N SER A 214 1.96 -5.06 -4.46
CA SER A 214 1.56 -6.22 -3.67
C SER A 214 2.71 -7.16 -3.42
N ARG A 215 2.60 -8.00 -2.38
CA ARG A 215 3.58 -9.07 -2.09
C ARG A 215 3.76 -10.09 -3.21
N LEU A 216 2.90 -10.07 -4.23
CA LEU A 216 3.08 -10.83 -5.45
C LEU A 216 4.37 -10.42 -6.19
N THR A 217 4.85 -9.18 -6.02
CA THR A 217 6.01 -8.60 -6.73
C THR A 217 6.92 -7.77 -5.82
N ALA A 218 6.37 -7.08 -4.83
CA ALA A 218 7.10 -6.26 -3.87
C ALA A 218 7.78 -7.09 -2.77
N ASP A 219 8.84 -6.52 -2.20
CA ASP A 219 9.55 -7.08 -1.06
C ASP A 219 8.90 -6.62 0.26
N GLY A 220 7.82 -7.29 0.66
CA GLY A 220 7.22 -7.07 1.98
C GLY A 220 6.17 -5.94 2.01
N ASP A 221 6.49 -4.81 2.63
CA ASP A 221 5.54 -3.71 2.93
C ASP A 221 6.14 -2.31 2.68
N LEU A 222 5.37 -1.25 2.96
CA LEU A 222 5.80 0.13 2.70
C LEU A 222 7.11 0.53 3.42
N LEU A 223 7.42 -0.03 4.60
CA LEU A 223 8.70 0.27 5.27
C LEU A 223 9.88 -0.30 4.49
N ALA A 224 9.71 -1.46 3.85
CA ALA A 224 10.73 -2.02 2.97
C ALA A 224 10.95 -1.15 1.71
N GLU A 225 9.88 -0.59 1.15
CA GLU A 225 9.98 0.38 0.05
C GLU A 225 10.71 1.66 0.50
N ILE A 226 10.38 2.18 1.69
CA ILE A 226 11.06 3.35 2.26
C ILE A 226 12.55 3.06 2.49
N ASN A 227 12.90 1.91 3.06
CA ASN A 227 14.29 1.51 3.26
C ASN A 227 15.06 1.41 1.94
N THR A 228 14.40 0.92 0.88
CA THR A 228 14.99 0.83 -0.46
C THR A 228 15.17 2.22 -1.07
N ALA A 229 14.16 3.09 -0.95
CA ALA A 229 14.24 4.48 -1.38
C ALA A 229 15.38 5.23 -0.67
N CYS A 230 15.57 5.03 0.63
CA CYS A 230 16.69 5.60 1.40
C CYS A 230 18.08 5.24 0.87
N LYS A 231 18.23 4.10 0.18
CA LYS A 231 19.50 3.67 -0.43
C LYS A 231 19.71 4.26 -1.82
N LEU A 232 18.63 4.63 -2.51
CA LEU A 232 18.63 5.02 -3.92
C LEU A 232 18.49 6.53 -4.13
N LEU A 233 17.95 7.25 -3.14
CA LEU A 233 17.70 8.69 -3.21
C LEU A 233 18.73 9.50 -2.41
N PRO A 234 18.99 10.76 -2.83
CA PRO A 234 19.75 11.70 -2.02
C PRO A 234 19.09 11.93 -0.65
N PRO A 235 19.88 12.11 0.43
CA PRO A 235 19.34 12.30 1.80
C PRO A 235 18.29 13.40 1.92
N ASP A 236 18.43 14.51 1.17
CA ASP A 236 17.53 15.66 1.23
C ASP A 236 16.10 15.37 0.74
N CYS A 237 15.90 14.29 -0.02
CA CYS A 237 14.58 13.88 -0.54
C CYS A 237 13.80 13.05 0.49
N LEU A 238 14.48 12.46 1.47
CA LEU A 238 13.90 11.48 2.40
C LEU A 238 12.89 12.07 3.38
N PRO A 239 13.09 13.26 3.99
CA PRO A 239 12.14 13.80 4.97
C PRO A 239 10.73 14.00 4.41
N ARG A 240 10.61 14.42 3.14
CA ARG A 240 9.30 14.60 2.48
C ARG A 240 8.61 13.28 2.19
N LEU A 241 9.37 12.27 1.77
CA LEU A 241 8.88 10.92 1.49
C LEU A 241 8.45 10.22 2.79
N SER A 242 9.28 10.25 3.82
CA SER A 242 8.96 9.64 5.13
C SER A 242 7.81 10.34 5.84
N ALA A 243 7.61 11.64 5.60
CA ALA A 243 6.47 12.39 6.11
C ALA A 243 5.20 12.25 5.26
N SER A 244 5.24 11.48 4.16
CA SER A 244 4.10 11.26 3.25
C SER A 244 3.49 12.56 2.67
N LEU A 245 4.26 13.65 2.59
CA LEU A 245 3.73 14.96 2.18
C LEU A 245 3.35 15.00 0.70
N ASP A 246 4.26 14.54 -0.16
CA ASP A 246 4.02 14.51 -1.60
C ASP A 246 2.94 13.46 -1.95
N ALA A 247 2.88 12.35 -1.20
CA ALA A 247 1.79 11.37 -1.31
C ALA A 247 0.42 12.00 -1.02
N ALA A 248 0.29 12.82 0.03
CA ALA A 248 -0.96 13.51 0.33
C ALA A 248 -1.40 14.46 -0.81
N VAL A 249 -0.45 15.22 -1.37
CA VAL A 249 -0.71 16.12 -2.51
C VAL A 249 -1.12 15.32 -3.75
N ILE A 250 -0.36 14.27 -4.09
CA ILE A 250 -0.64 13.38 -5.21
C ILE A 250 -2.02 12.75 -5.06
N LEU A 251 -2.40 12.31 -3.86
CA LEU A 251 -3.70 11.68 -3.64
C LEU A 251 -4.85 12.69 -3.43
N GLY A 252 -4.56 13.99 -3.33
CA GLY A 252 -5.59 15.02 -3.15
C GLY A 252 -6.26 14.96 -1.77
N ILE A 253 -5.51 14.57 -0.75
CA ILE A 253 -5.97 14.48 0.65
C ILE A 253 -5.22 15.46 1.54
N ALA A 254 -5.76 15.71 2.73
CA ALA A 254 -5.08 16.52 3.73
C ALA A 254 -3.76 15.83 4.18
N PRO A 255 -2.72 16.61 4.51
CA PRO A 255 -1.48 16.03 5.01
C PRO A 255 -1.75 15.23 6.30
N PRO A 256 -1.09 14.06 6.47
CA PRO A 256 -1.19 13.25 7.67
C PRO A 256 -0.91 14.07 8.93
N ASN A 257 -1.81 13.99 9.89
CA ASN A 257 -1.67 14.68 11.17
C ASN A 257 -2.16 13.78 12.31
N ILE A 258 -1.51 13.93 13.47
CA ILE A 258 -1.80 13.13 14.67
C ILE A 258 -3.18 13.48 15.24
N SER A 259 -3.67 14.72 15.03
CA SER A 259 -4.99 15.17 15.48
C SER A 259 -6.16 14.41 14.84
N SER A 260 -5.93 13.68 13.74
CA SER A 260 -6.93 12.78 13.15
C SER A 260 -7.25 11.56 14.04
N GLY A 261 -6.41 11.29 15.05
CA GLY A 261 -6.48 10.10 15.89
C GLY A 261 -5.84 8.86 15.28
N ASP A 262 -5.25 8.99 14.10
CA ASP A 262 -4.43 7.97 13.44
C ASP A 262 -2.96 8.35 13.63
N TYR A 263 -2.15 7.45 14.20
CA TYR A 263 -0.71 7.64 14.40
C TYR A 263 -0.04 6.32 14.79
N PHE A 264 1.30 6.32 14.76
CA PHE A 264 2.08 5.27 15.40
C PHE A 264 3.19 5.91 16.25
N VAL A 265 3.74 5.13 17.18
CA VAL A 265 4.85 5.56 18.02
C VAL A 265 5.99 4.57 17.90
N ALA A 266 7.21 5.08 17.88
CA ALA A 266 8.44 4.30 17.79
C ALA A 266 9.60 5.11 18.38
N ALA A 267 10.70 4.44 18.73
CA ALA A 267 11.84 5.12 19.38
C ALA A 267 12.50 6.10 18.40
N GLN A 268 12.57 5.67 17.15
CA GLN A 268 13.02 6.40 15.98
C GLN A 268 12.13 5.99 14.79
N PHE A 269 12.35 6.57 13.61
CA PHE A 269 11.60 6.13 12.43
C PHE A 269 11.87 4.63 12.19
N PRO A 270 10.83 3.79 12.14
CA PRO A 270 10.99 2.33 12.12
C PRO A 270 11.56 1.87 10.78
N LYS A 271 12.47 0.91 10.83
CA LYS A 271 13.00 0.21 9.64
C LYS A 271 12.20 -1.05 9.33
N CYS A 272 11.50 -1.62 10.32
CA CYS A 272 10.58 -2.73 10.11
C CYS A 272 9.39 -2.62 11.06
N ARG A 273 8.32 -3.34 10.74
CA ARG A 273 7.05 -3.26 11.46
C ARG A 273 7.14 -3.68 12.94
N SER A 274 8.05 -4.57 13.31
CA SER A 274 8.21 -5.00 14.70
C SER A 274 8.84 -3.93 15.59
N GLU A 275 9.57 -2.96 15.02
CA GLU A 275 10.11 -1.77 15.71
C GLU A 275 9.02 -0.73 16.05
N ILE A 276 7.81 -0.85 15.48
CA ILE A 276 6.71 0.03 15.86
C ILE A 276 6.20 -0.36 17.25
N ALA A 277 6.31 0.57 18.19
CA ALA A 277 5.97 0.34 19.58
C ALA A 277 4.46 0.36 19.82
N LEU A 278 3.69 1.20 19.13
CA LEU A 278 2.22 1.19 19.21
C LEU A 278 1.60 1.82 17.97
N ILE A 279 0.49 1.25 17.48
CA ILE A 279 -0.30 1.75 16.36
C ILE A 279 -1.70 2.09 16.85
N VAL A 280 -2.13 3.32 16.60
CA VAL A 280 -3.42 3.87 17.02
C VAL A 280 -4.19 4.33 15.79
N ARG A 281 -5.46 3.94 15.72
CA ARG A 281 -6.37 4.38 14.66
C ARG A 281 -7.68 4.85 15.27
N ARG A 282 -8.12 6.05 14.89
CA ARG A 282 -9.31 6.73 15.41
C ARG A 282 -9.32 6.73 16.94
N ASN A 283 -8.19 7.11 17.53
CA ASN A 283 -7.94 7.13 18.97
C ASN A 283 -8.08 5.76 19.67
N THR A 284 -8.06 4.66 18.91
CA THR A 284 -8.12 3.29 19.45
C THR A 284 -6.80 2.59 19.20
N PRO A 285 -6.07 2.15 20.23
CA PRO A 285 -4.86 1.33 20.05
C PRO A 285 -5.24 -0.03 19.46
N LEU A 286 -4.52 -0.45 18.42
CA LEU A 286 -4.80 -1.67 17.66
C LEU A 286 -3.77 -2.76 17.92
N ILE A 287 -2.48 -2.42 17.91
CA ILE A 287 -1.36 -3.33 18.17
C ILE A 287 -0.18 -2.52 18.72
N GLY A 288 0.58 -3.10 19.64
CA GLY A 288 1.74 -2.44 20.23
C GLY A 288 2.37 -3.24 21.36
N GLU A 289 3.38 -2.71 21.99
CA GLU A 289 4.04 -3.28 23.15
C GLU A 289 3.04 -3.42 24.32
N PRO A 290 3.05 -4.56 25.04
CA PRO A 290 2.08 -4.81 26.12
C PRO A 290 2.02 -3.70 27.17
N ASP A 291 3.16 -3.09 27.52
CA ASP A 291 3.24 -2.05 28.54
C ASP A 291 2.61 -0.73 28.11
N LEU A 292 2.61 -0.42 26.81
CA LEU A 292 1.98 0.81 26.30
C LEU A 292 0.45 0.74 26.37
N PHE A 293 -0.15 -0.45 26.38
CA PHE A 293 -1.60 -0.63 26.56
C PHE A 293 -2.09 -0.28 27.97
N ARG A 294 -1.19 -0.17 28.97
CA ARG A 294 -1.58 0.29 30.33
C ARG A 294 -2.15 1.71 30.31
N ASN A 295 -1.82 2.50 29.30
CA ASN A 295 -2.39 3.84 29.07
C ASN A 295 -3.82 3.81 28.50
N PHE A 296 -4.35 2.63 28.19
CA PHE A 296 -5.68 2.42 27.59
C PHE A 296 -6.45 1.34 28.34
N PRO A 297 -6.83 1.59 29.62
CA PRO A 297 -7.38 0.55 30.51
C PRO A 297 -8.68 -0.10 30.01
N ASP A 298 -9.45 0.61 29.19
CA ASP A 298 -10.70 0.10 28.62
C ASP A 298 -10.49 -0.82 27.41
N VAL A 299 -9.26 -0.90 26.89
CA VAL A 299 -8.94 -1.70 25.71
C VAL A 299 -8.50 -3.10 26.14
N LYS A 300 -9.40 -4.06 25.92
CA LYS A 300 -9.06 -5.49 26.07
C LYS A 300 -8.10 -5.92 24.98
N THR A 301 -7.06 -6.65 25.36
CA THR A 301 -6.03 -7.14 24.45
C THR A 301 -5.89 -8.66 24.47
N VAL A 302 -5.22 -9.18 23.45
CA VAL A 302 -4.77 -10.56 23.32
C VAL A 302 -3.24 -10.53 23.10
N PRO A 303 -2.45 -11.33 23.83
CA PRO A 303 -1.02 -11.46 23.58
C PRO A 303 -0.73 -11.94 22.16
N ALA A 304 0.37 -11.46 21.58
CA ALA A 304 0.80 -11.81 20.23
C ALA A 304 2.33 -11.72 20.10
N LEU A 305 2.85 -12.30 19.03
CA LEU A 305 4.21 -12.06 18.52
C LEU A 305 4.10 -11.45 17.12
N LEU A 306 4.87 -10.40 16.85
CA LEU A 306 5.06 -9.84 15.51
C LEU A 306 6.55 -9.90 15.18
N ASP A 307 6.90 -10.76 14.22
CA ASP A 307 8.28 -11.07 13.84
C ASP A 307 9.15 -11.47 15.04
N GLY A 308 8.59 -12.30 15.93
CA GLY A 308 9.22 -12.74 17.17
C GLY A 308 9.22 -11.70 18.31
N VAL A 309 8.74 -10.48 18.08
CA VAL A 309 8.66 -9.44 19.10
C VAL A 309 7.31 -9.48 19.83
N PRO A 310 7.29 -9.53 21.18
CA PRO A 310 6.05 -9.47 21.96
C PRO A 310 5.21 -8.22 21.68
N LYS A 311 3.92 -8.45 21.39
CA LYS A 311 2.90 -7.42 21.20
C LYS A 311 1.63 -7.78 21.97
N ALA A 312 0.78 -6.79 22.17
CA ALA A 312 -0.61 -6.92 22.57
C ALA A 312 -1.49 -6.39 21.43
N ILE A 313 -2.56 -7.12 21.09
CA ILE A 313 -3.49 -6.77 20.01
C ILE A 313 -4.86 -6.50 20.60
N ASN A 314 -5.51 -5.43 20.15
CA ASN A 314 -6.90 -5.12 20.47
C ASN A 314 -7.82 -6.32 20.20
N LEU A 315 -8.66 -6.70 21.17
CA LEU A 315 -9.50 -7.89 21.08
C LEU A 315 -10.43 -7.91 19.85
N LYS A 316 -10.89 -6.75 19.37
CA LYS A 316 -11.71 -6.68 18.14
C LYS A 316 -10.89 -7.04 16.90
N LEU A 317 -9.67 -6.50 16.80
CA LEU A 317 -8.75 -6.83 15.72
C LEU A 317 -8.30 -8.30 15.80
N ALA A 318 -7.99 -8.79 17.00
CA ALA A 318 -7.63 -10.20 17.22
C ALA A 318 -8.73 -11.17 16.75
N ARG A 319 -10.01 -10.80 16.95
CA ARG A 319 -11.15 -11.57 16.42
C ARG A 319 -11.24 -11.55 14.89
N GLN A 320 -10.95 -10.41 14.25
CA GLN A 320 -10.89 -10.35 12.79
C GLN A 320 -9.74 -11.20 12.24
N ILE A 321 -8.56 -11.16 12.87
CA ILE A 321 -7.40 -12.00 12.53
C ILE A 321 -7.75 -13.48 12.66
N ALA A 322 -8.38 -13.89 13.77
CA ALA A 322 -8.76 -15.29 13.99
C ALA A 322 -9.85 -15.78 13.02
N ALA A 323 -10.75 -14.90 12.58
CA ALA A 323 -11.79 -15.22 11.61
C ALA A 323 -11.27 -15.31 10.17
N CYS A 324 -10.10 -14.72 9.88
CA CYS A 324 -9.46 -14.79 8.58
C CYS A 324 -8.82 -16.17 8.37
N SER A 325 -9.17 -16.82 7.25
CA SER A 325 -8.59 -18.11 6.88
C SER A 325 -7.14 -17.99 6.44
N LEU A 326 -6.76 -16.84 5.88
CA LEU A 326 -5.37 -16.50 5.56
C LEU A 326 -4.60 -16.09 6.81
N LYS A 327 -3.29 -16.34 6.80
CA LYS A 327 -2.37 -15.98 7.88
C LYS A 327 -1.41 -14.91 7.41
N GLU A 328 -1.26 -13.88 8.23
CA GLU A 328 -0.26 -12.85 8.02
C GLU A 328 1.11 -13.41 8.47
N PRO A 329 2.10 -13.50 7.56
CA PRO A 329 3.42 -14.03 7.91
C PRO A 329 4.00 -13.28 9.11
N GLY A 330 4.68 -13.98 10.02
CA GLY A 330 5.32 -13.39 11.20
C GLY A 330 4.37 -12.89 12.30
N LEU A 331 3.04 -12.96 12.11
CA LEU A 331 2.06 -12.60 13.14
C LEU A 331 1.47 -13.85 13.79
N GLU A 332 1.71 -14.00 15.09
CA GLU A 332 1.15 -15.08 15.91
C GLU A 332 0.29 -14.48 17.00
N ILE A 333 -0.93 -14.99 17.19
CA ILE A 333 -1.84 -14.51 18.25
C ILE A 333 -2.16 -15.64 19.22
N ALA A 334 -2.20 -15.33 20.51
CA ALA A 334 -2.63 -16.27 21.53
C ALA A 334 -4.12 -16.62 21.38
N GLU A 335 -4.56 -17.67 22.08
CA GLU A 335 -5.97 -18.07 22.08
C GLU A 335 -6.89 -16.91 22.50
N LEU A 336 -7.99 -16.76 21.77
CA LEU A 336 -8.98 -15.73 22.07
C LEU A 336 -9.71 -16.07 23.38
N PRO A 337 -9.98 -15.06 24.23
CA PRO A 337 -10.82 -15.24 25.40
C PRO A 337 -12.20 -15.78 25.00
N ARG A 338 -12.63 -16.88 25.62
CA ARG A 338 -13.98 -17.44 25.40
C ARG A 338 -15.02 -16.36 25.67
N SER A 339 -15.94 -16.16 24.73
CA SER A 339 -17.11 -15.31 25.00
C SER A 339 -17.88 -15.94 26.16
N ARG A 340 -18.05 -15.23 27.28
CA ARG A 340 -19.05 -15.63 28.28
C ARG A 340 -20.39 -15.65 27.56
N ARG A 341 -20.91 -16.83 27.23
CA ARG A 341 -22.31 -16.97 26.79
C ARG A 341 -23.12 -16.36 27.93
N ALA A 342 -23.90 -15.31 27.64
CA ALA A 342 -24.89 -14.83 28.57
C ALA A 342 -25.84 -16.00 28.82
N TRP A 343 -25.70 -16.63 29.98
CA TRP A 343 -26.67 -17.61 30.45
C TRP A 343 -27.90 -16.80 30.84
N PHE A 344 -28.86 -16.71 29.93
CA PHE A 344 -30.21 -16.29 30.28
C PHE A 344 -30.86 -17.52 30.91
N PRO A 345 -31.07 -17.54 32.24
CA PRO A 345 -31.89 -18.59 32.83
C PRO A 345 -33.26 -18.52 32.15
N LYS A 346 -33.71 -19.64 31.57
CA LYS A 346 -35.09 -19.78 31.13
C LYS A 346 -35.96 -19.55 32.37
N THR A 347 -36.64 -18.42 32.44
CA THR A 347 -37.75 -18.22 33.37
C THR A 347 -38.78 -19.30 33.08
N ARG A 348 -39.17 -20.00 34.15
CA ARG A 348 -40.03 -21.19 34.13
C ARG A 348 -41.41 -20.94 33.56
#